data_AF-M4SYC5-F1
#
_entry.id   AF-M4SYC5-F1
#
_cell.length_a   1.000
_cell.length_b   1.000
_cell.length_c   1.000
_cell.angle_alpha   90.00
_cell.angle_beta   90.00
_cell.angle_gamma   90.00
#
_symmetry.space_group_name_H-M   'P 1'
#
loop_
_entity.id
_entity.type
_entity.pdbx_description
1 polymer ?
#
loop_
_entity_poly.entity_id
_entity_poly.type
_entity_poly.pdbx_seq_one_letter_code
_entity_poly.pdbx_strand_id
1 'polypeptide(L)'
;VSTSTDSFFEMRDGHYTDADGKQENEGLRQWAEKNKAIISTEVDGLKLYARISFERERLRANAVIKRLLARKQALTADYSEDATAVTTKEAAAQTKMAEAAFGTSKKAFDAAYFKKERHDICGGTTAGHENVGSSIAADLICLCIIQGAIAENDCGNGLTGRLDAGGSKEEDAPALWTAIEAHCATFPKPKLITSELIHRKPTAFFAQIGRGNAENTATNEKFTLGETSTSACDGADWKMCVNYLLQLGKNKPGIPWVTALEAAATYLKMPRKWH
;
A
#
# COMPACT_ATOMS: atom_id res chain seq x y z
N VAL A 1 0.55 -40.38 -18.05
CA VAL A 1 -0.23 -41.49 -18.64
C VAL A 1 0.52 -42.14 -19.78
N SER A 2 0.86 -41.44 -20.88
CA SER A 2 1.57 -42.03 -22.03
C SER A 2 2.96 -42.61 -21.72
N THR A 3 3.60 -42.19 -20.64
CA THR A 3 4.90 -42.72 -20.21
C THR A 3 4.82 -43.67 -19.01
N SER A 4 3.63 -44.02 -18.53
CA SER A 4 3.50 -44.90 -17.36
C SER A 4 3.93 -46.34 -17.65
N THR A 5 3.95 -47.19 -16.62
CA THR A 5 3.94 -48.66 -16.78
C THR A 5 2.69 -49.09 -17.56
N ASP A 6 2.73 -50.29 -18.13
CA ASP A 6 1.59 -50.86 -18.85
C ASP A 6 0.48 -51.27 -17.87
N SER A 7 0.85 -51.84 -16.71
CA SER A 7 -0.06 -52.04 -15.58
C SER A 7 -0.83 -50.77 -15.18
N PHE A 8 -0.16 -49.61 -15.08
CA PHE A 8 -0.86 -48.36 -14.75
C PHE A 8 -1.74 -47.88 -15.91
N PHE A 9 -1.29 -48.05 -17.15
CA PHE A 9 -2.03 -47.59 -18.33
C PHE A 9 -3.30 -48.41 -18.58
N GLU A 10 -3.24 -49.71 -18.35
CA GLU A 10 -4.34 -50.62 -18.64
C GLU A 10 -5.26 -50.78 -17.42
N MET A 11 -4.67 -50.89 -16.22
CA MET A 11 -5.38 -51.31 -15.01
C MET A 11 -5.23 -50.36 -13.83
N ARG A 12 -4.55 -49.21 -14.01
CA ARG A 12 -4.25 -48.25 -12.94
C ARG A 12 -3.60 -48.93 -11.72
N ASP A 13 -2.70 -49.87 -11.99
CA ASP A 13 -2.00 -50.66 -10.97
C ASP A 13 -2.95 -51.38 -9.98
N GLY A 14 -4.06 -51.91 -10.49
CA GLY A 14 -5.01 -52.69 -9.70
C GLY A 14 -5.96 -51.86 -8.84
N HIS A 15 -6.03 -50.53 -9.04
CA HIS A 15 -6.94 -49.65 -8.28
C HIS A 15 -8.43 -50.03 -8.41
N TYR A 16 -8.79 -50.71 -9.50
CA TYR A 16 -10.15 -51.20 -9.77
C TYR A 16 -10.31 -52.68 -9.43
N THR A 17 -9.42 -53.24 -8.62
CA THR A 17 -9.48 -54.62 -8.16
C THR A 17 -9.63 -54.62 -6.63
N ASP A 18 -10.60 -55.35 -6.11
CA ASP A 18 -10.78 -55.50 -4.66
C ASP A 18 -9.82 -56.54 -4.06
N ALA A 19 -9.88 -56.70 -2.73
CA ALA A 19 -9.01 -57.61 -1.98
C ALA A 19 -9.20 -59.09 -2.36
N ASP A 20 -10.35 -59.45 -2.94
CA ASP A 20 -10.70 -60.79 -3.39
C ASP A 20 -10.34 -61.01 -4.88
N GLY A 21 -9.74 -60.01 -5.53
CA GLY A 21 -9.34 -60.07 -6.93
C GLY A 21 -10.46 -59.76 -7.93
N LYS A 22 -11.63 -59.31 -7.47
CA LYS A 22 -12.76 -58.97 -8.33
C LYS A 22 -12.58 -57.56 -8.90
N GLN A 23 -12.81 -57.44 -10.20
CA GLN A 23 -12.62 -56.21 -10.95
C GLN A 23 -13.89 -55.36 -11.03
N GLU A 24 -13.73 -54.06 -10.83
CA GLU A 24 -14.71 -53.03 -11.17
C GLU A 24 -14.64 -52.73 -12.68
N ASN A 25 -15.38 -53.54 -13.45
CA ASN A 25 -15.31 -53.53 -14.92
C ASN A 25 -15.60 -52.15 -15.56
N GLU A 26 -16.54 -51.38 -14.99
CA GLU A 26 -16.87 -50.06 -15.55
C GLU A 26 -15.75 -49.03 -15.30
N GLY A 27 -15.17 -49.01 -14.10
CA GLY A 27 -14.01 -48.17 -13.79
C GLY A 27 -12.79 -48.48 -14.66
N LEU A 28 -12.50 -49.76 -14.89
CA LEU A 28 -11.45 -50.20 -15.83
C LEU A 28 -11.72 -49.75 -17.26
N ARG A 29 -12.96 -49.93 -17.74
CA ARG A 29 -13.37 -49.51 -19.08
C ARG A 29 -13.20 -48.00 -19.27
N GLN A 30 -13.67 -47.20 -18.31
CA GLN A 30 -13.54 -45.74 -18.35
C GLN A 30 -12.06 -45.29 -18.32
N TRP A 31 -11.23 -45.95 -17.51
CA TRP A 31 -9.80 -45.67 -17.45
C TRP A 31 -9.09 -45.96 -18.77
N ALA A 32 -9.35 -47.13 -19.37
CA ALA A 32 -8.78 -47.54 -20.64
C ALA A 32 -9.20 -46.59 -21.78
N GLU A 33 -10.48 -46.21 -21.86
CA GLU A 33 -10.98 -45.28 -22.87
C GLU A 33 -10.38 -43.88 -22.72
N LYS A 34 -10.28 -43.37 -21.48
CA LYS A 34 -9.60 -42.10 -21.19
C LYS A 34 -8.15 -42.11 -21.67
N ASN A 35 -7.43 -43.19 -21.40
CA ASN A 35 -6.03 -43.32 -21.76
C ASN A 35 -5.82 -43.44 -23.28
N LYS A 36 -6.71 -44.16 -23.98
CA LYS A 36 -6.74 -44.20 -25.46
C LYS A 36 -6.99 -42.81 -26.05
N ALA A 37 -7.93 -42.05 -25.50
CA ALA A 37 -8.22 -40.69 -25.96
C ALA A 37 -6.99 -39.77 -25.80
N ILE A 38 -6.27 -39.87 -24.67
CA ILE A 38 -5.04 -39.10 -24.43
C ILE A 38 -3.98 -39.40 -25.49
N ILE A 39 -3.67 -40.68 -25.77
CA ILE A 39 -2.62 -41.03 -26.73
C ILE A 39 -3.03 -40.75 -28.19
N SER A 40 -4.33 -40.60 -28.45
CA SER A 40 -4.88 -40.26 -29.77
C SER A 40 -5.06 -38.76 -29.98
N THR A 41 -4.67 -37.92 -29.01
CA THR A 41 -4.76 -36.46 -29.15
C THR A 41 -3.77 -35.98 -30.21
N GLU A 42 -4.30 -35.33 -31.24
CA GLU A 42 -3.53 -34.75 -32.33
C GLU A 42 -3.52 -33.22 -32.25
N VAL A 43 -2.34 -32.62 -32.40
CA VAL A 43 -2.13 -31.18 -32.52
C VAL A 43 -1.22 -30.99 -33.73
N ASP A 44 -1.67 -30.19 -34.70
CA ASP A 44 -0.95 -29.93 -35.96
C ASP A 44 -0.50 -31.20 -36.70
N GLY A 45 -1.36 -32.23 -36.71
CA GLY A 45 -1.08 -33.52 -37.35
C GLY A 45 -0.11 -34.43 -36.60
N LEU A 46 0.30 -34.06 -35.38
CA LEU A 46 1.19 -34.86 -34.52
C LEU A 46 0.45 -35.41 -33.31
N LYS A 47 0.65 -36.72 -33.03
CA LYS A 47 0.18 -37.37 -31.81
C LYS A 47 1.06 -36.99 -30.62
N LEU A 48 0.78 -35.85 -30.02
CA LEU A 48 1.61 -35.20 -28.99
C LEU A 48 1.90 -36.10 -27.77
N TYR A 49 0.98 -37.00 -27.44
CA TYR A 49 1.10 -37.91 -26.30
C TYR A 49 1.27 -39.38 -26.74
N ALA A 50 1.78 -39.62 -27.95
CA ALA A 50 2.06 -40.97 -28.42
C ALA A 50 2.89 -41.74 -27.38
N ARG A 51 2.53 -43.01 -27.18
CA ARG A 51 3.19 -43.90 -26.23
C ARG A 51 4.51 -44.37 -26.84
N ILE A 52 5.61 -44.26 -26.10
CA ILE A 52 6.90 -44.83 -26.52
C ILE A 52 6.79 -46.36 -26.45
N SER A 53 7.08 -47.04 -27.57
CA SER A 53 6.95 -48.49 -27.69
C SER A 53 7.90 -49.25 -26.77
N PHE A 54 9.14 -48.78 -26.63
CA PHE A 54 10.13 -49.42 -25.78
C PHE A 54 9.95 -49.03 -24.31
N GLU A 55 9.78 -50.03 -23.44
CA GLU A 55 9.46 -49.86 -22.02
C GLU A 55 10.54 -49.09 -21.25
N ARG A 56 11.82 -49.40 -21.49
CA ARG A 56 12.94 -48.77 -20.78
C ARG A 56 12.99 -47.26 -21.04
N GLU A 57 12.81 -46.85 -22.28
CA GLU A 57 12.78 -45.47 -22.74
C GLU A 57 11.54 -44.76 -22.21
N ARG A 58 10.40 -45.45 -22.18
CA ARG A 58 9.15 -44.97 -21.58
C ARG A 58 9.30 -44.67 -20.09
N LEU A 59 9.93 -45.56 -19.32
CA LEU A 59 10.20 -45.36 -17.89
C LEU A 59 11.22 -44.23 -17.65
N ARG A 60 12.26 -44.10 -18.47
CA ARG A 60 13.19 -42.96 -18.42
C ARG A 60 12.46 -41.64 -18.66
N ALA A 61 11.61 -41.57 -19.68
CA ALA A 61 10.77 -40.41 -19.95
C ALA A 61 9.82 -40.12 -18.78
N ASN A 62 9.23 -41.15 -18.17
CA ASN A 62 8.38 -41.01 -16.97
C ASN A 62 9.11 -40.35 -15.81
N ALA A 63 10.34 -40.78 -15.51
CA ALA A 63 11.15 -40.21 -14.44
C ALA A 63 11.48 -38.72 -14.70
N VAL A 64 11.79 -38.36 -15.95
CA VAL A 64 12.00 -36.95 -16.35
C VAL A 64 10.73 -36.14 -16.19
N ILE A 65 9.59 -36.63 -16.70
CA ILE A 65 8.28 -35.95 -16.59
C ILE A 65 7.88 -35.78 -15.13
N LYS A 66 8.05 -36.79 -14.27
CA LYS A 66 7.77 -36.69 -12.84
C LYS A 66 8.58 -35.58 -12.17
N ARG A 67 9.88 -35.50 -12.47
CA ARG A 67 10.74 -34.42 -11.95
C ARG A 67 10.35 -33.04 -12.47
N LEU A 68 10.01 -32.92 -13.75
CA LEU A 68 9.52 -31.66 -14.33
C LEU A 68 8.18 -31.23 -13.71
N LEU A 69 7.28 -32.18 -13.48
CA LEU A 69 6.00 -31.93 -12.81
C LEU A 69 6.20 -31.46 -11.38
N ALA A 70 7.07 -32.12 -10.60
CA ALA A 70 7.42 -31.69 -9.26
C ALA A 70 8.01 -30.27 -9.23
N ARG A 71 8.94 -29.97 -10.15
CA ARG A 71 9.52 -28.63 -10.28
C ARG A 71 8.46 -27.58 -10.66
N LYS A 72 7.55 -27.90 -11.58
CA LYS A 72 6.44 -27.03 -11.94
C LYS A 72 5.54 -26.75 -10.73
N GLN A 73 5.17 -27.78 -9.98
CA GLN A 73 4.34 -27.64 -8.78
C GLN A 73 5.01 -26.74 -7.74
N ALA A 74 6.31 -26.92 -7.48
CA ALA A 74 7.07 -26.05 -6.59
C ALA A 74 7.06 -24.60 -7.09
N LEU A 75 7.37 -24.35 -8.36
CA LEU A 75 7.37 -23.00 -8.94
C LEU A 75 5.98 -22.34 -8.88
N THR A 76 4.91 -23.10 -9.09
CA THR A 76 3.54 -22.59 -8.97
C THR A 76 3.20 -22.23 -7.52
N ALA A 77 3.64 -23.02 -6.55
CA ALA A 77 3.47 -22.72 -5.14
C ALA A 77 4.23 -21.44 -4.75
N ASP A 78 5.52 -21.36 -5.11
CA ASP A 78 6.37 -20.19 -4.85
C ASP A 78 5.77 -18.91 -5.46
N TYR A 79 5.30 -18.99 -6.71
CA TYR A 79 4.66 -17.85 -7.37
C TYR A 79 3.37 -17.41 -6.68
N SER A 80 2.53 -18.38 -6.25
CA SER A 80 1.29 -18.06 -5.54
C SER A 80 1.55 -17.41 -4.19
N GLU A 81 2.59 -17.84 -3.48
CA GLU A 81 3.02 -17.24 -2.22
C GLU A 81 3.54 -15.81 -2.45
N ASP A 82 4.42 -15.62 -3.43
CA ASP A 82 4.97 -14.30 -3.77
C ASP A 82 3.85 -13.33 -4.22
N ALA A 83 2.89 -13.78 -5.03
CA ALA A 83 1.74 -12.96 -5.44
C ALA A 83 0.85 -12.55 -4.24
N THR A 84 0.64 -13.46 -3.30
CA THR A 84 -0.12 -13.18 -2.06
C THR A 84 0.64 -12.19 -1.17
N ALA A 85 1.96 -12.33 -1.09
CA ALA A 85 2.81 -11.43 -0.31
C ALA A 85 2.83 -10.01 -0.92
N VAL A 86 2.90 -9.89 -2.24
CA VAL A 86 2.83 -8.60 -2.95
C VAL A 86 1.49 -7.92 -2.69
N THR A 87 0.37 -8.60 -2.94
CA THR A 87 -0.98 -8.02 -2.73
C THR A 87 -1.21 -7.60 -1.27
N THR A 88 -0.75 -8.40 -0.30
CA THR A 88 -0.84 -8.05 1.12
C THR A 88 -0.02 -6.79 1.46
N LYS A 89 1.22 -6.69 0.94
CA LYS A 89 2.08 -5.52 1.15
C LYS A 89 1.52 -4.26 0.48
N GLU A 90 0.95 -4.39 -0.71
CA GLU A 90 0.30 -3.28 -1.40
C GLU A 90 -0.90 -2.74 -0.59
N ALA A 91 -1.75 -3.63 -0.07
CA ALA A 91 -2.88 -3.24 0.78
C ALA A 91 -2.42 -2.57 2.09
N ALA A 92 -1.33 -3.07 2.69
CA ALA A 92 -0.74 -2.47 3.88
C ALA A 92 -0.14 -1.08 3.59
N ALA A 93 0.54 -0.92 2.45
CA ALA A 93 1.06 0.37 2.00
C ALA A 93 -0.08 1.38 1.77
N GLN A 94 -1.15 0.97 1.09
CA GLN A 94 -2.34 1.81 0.88
C GLN A 94 -2.97 2.26 2.19
N THR A 95 -3.08 1.35 3.16
CA THR A 95 -3.57 1.67 4.50
C THR A 95 -2.70 2.74 5.17
N LYS A 96 -1.37 2.56 5.14
CA LYS A 96 -0.43 3.53 5.74
C LYS A 96 -0.40 4.88 5.03
N MET A 97 -0.57 4.91 3.71
CA MET A 97 -0.74 6.18 2.97
C MET A 97 -2.04 6.90 3.38
N ALA A 98 -3.14 6.16 3.57
CA ALA A 98 -4.40 6.74 4.03
C ALA A 98 -4.29 7.25 5.47
N GLU A 99 -3.58 6.52 6.35
CA GLU A 99 -3.30 6.97 7.71
C GLU A 99 -2.45 8.24 7.73
N ALA A 100 -1.47 8.38 6.83
CA ALA A 100 -0.72 9.62 6.69
C ALA A 100 -1.63 10.78 6.21
N ALA A 101 -2.50 10.52 5.25
CA ALA A 101 -3.39 11.54 4.70
C ALA A 101 -4.42 12.04 5.73
N PHE A 102 -5.01 11.13 6.51
CA PHE A 102 -6.22 11.41 7.28
C PHE A 102 -6.12 11.14 8.79
N GLY A 103 -5.02 10.55 9.25
CA GLY A 103 -4.76 10.24 10.65
C GLY A 103 -4.77 8.74 10.96
N THR A 104 -4.22 8.38 12.12
CA THR A 104 -4.06 6.99 12.56
C THR A 104 -5.37 6.20 12.46
N SER A 105 -5.31 5.04 11.78
CA SER A 105 -6.45 4.15 11.54
C SER A 105 -7.61 4.77 10.74
N LYS A 106 -7.37 5.86 10.00
CA LYS A 106 -8.37 6.50 9.14
C LYS A 106 -8.10 6.19 7.68
N LYS A 107 -9.19 6.03 6.92
CA LYS A 107 -9.17 5.81 5.45
C LYS A 107 -9.72 6.99 4.65
N ALA A 108 -10.31 7.95 5.34
CA ALA A 108 -10.93 9.15 4.81
C ALA A 108 -10.84 10.25 5.88
N PHE A 109 -11.12 11.50 5.48
CA PHE A 109 -11.06 12.66 6.35
C PHE A 109 -11.79 12.45 7.69
N ASP A 110 -11.10 12.72 8.79
CA ASP A 110 -11.59 12.50 10.15
C ASP A 110 -12.14 13.78 10.77
N ALA A 111 -13.38 14.13 10.44
CA ALA A 111 -14.06 15.30 10.99
C ALA A 111 -14.06 15.31 12.53
N ALA A 112 -14.17 14.13 13.16
CA ALA A 112 -14.18 14.01 14.62
C ALA A 112 -12.85 14.44 15.28
N TYR A 113 -11.74 14.43 14.53
CA TYR A 113 -10.46 14.94 15.02
C TYR A 113 -10.54 16.45 15.32
N PHE A 114 -11.37 17.17 14.57
CA PHE A 114 -11.64 18.59 14.71
C PHE A 114 -12.63 18.92 15.83
N LYS A 115 -13.02 17.96 16.67
CA LYS A 115 -13.61 18.27 17.99
C LYS A 115 -12.62 19.00 18.91
N LYS A 116 -11.33 18.86 18.63
CA LYS A 116 -10.24 19.56 19.31
C LYS A 116 -10.16 21.00 18.80
N GLU A 117 -9.58 21.86 19.63
CA GLU A 117 -9.28 23.24 19.28
C GLU A 117 -8.36 23.31 18.05
N ARG A 118 -8.70 24.15 17.06
CA ARG A 118 -7.83 24.37 15.90
C ARG A 118 -6.44 24.82 16.36
N HIS A 119 -6.40 25.66 17.38
CA HIS A 119 -5.17 26.09 18.04
C HIS A 119 -4.26 24.92 18.42
N ASP A 120 -4.79 23.86 19.03
CA ASP A 120 -4.00 22.70 19.45
C ASP A 120 -3.57 21.83 18.26
N ILE A 121 -4.40 21.75 17.22
CA ILE A 121 -4.10 20.98 16.00
C ILE A 121 -2.93 21.62 15.23
N CYS A 122 -2.85 22.95 15.20
CA CYS A 122 -1.84 23.69 14.46
C CYS A 122 -0.58 24.03 15.29
N GLY A 123 -0.65 23.87 16.62
CA GLY A 123 0.46 24.22 17.53
C GLY A 123 0.49 25.71 17.84
N GLY A 124 -0.66 26.23 18.28
CA GLY A 124 -0.92 27.64 18.45
C GLY A 124 -0.16 28.34 19.57
N THR A 125 0.68 27.63 20.32
CA THR A 125 1.62 28.23 21.28
C THR A 125 3.04 28.18 20.73
N THR A 126 3.94 28.99 21.28
CA THR A 126 5.35 28.93 20.90
C THR A 126 6.00 27.59 21.25
N ALA A 127 5.43 26.85 22.22
CA ALA A 127 5.86 25.52 22.62
C ALA A 127 5.38 24.39 21.67
N GLY A 128 4.49 24.70 20.72
CA GLY A 128 3.83 23.70 19.87
C GLY A 128 2.74 22.95 20.63
N HIS A 129 2.28 21.82 20.08
CA HIS A 129 1.26 20.98 20.71
C HIS A 129 1.36 19.51 20.25
N GLU A 130 0.95 18.55 21.07
CA GLU A 130 1.06 17.11 20.76
C GLU A 130 0.11 16.63 19.64
N ASN A 131 -0.97 17.37 19.42
CA ASN A 131 -1.95 17.12 18.34
C ASN A 131 -1.40 17.48 16.93
N VAL A 132 -0.28 18.20 16.85
CA VAL A 132 0.31 18.62 15.58
C VAL A 132 0.83 17.42 14.78
N GLY A 133 0.67 17.47 13.45
CA GLY A 133 1.22 16.46 12.55
C GLY A 133 0.46 15.14 12.57
N SER A 134 -0.76 15.13 13.07
CA SER A 134 -1.62 13.94 13.11
C SER A 134 -1.95 13.41 11.73
N SER A 135 -2.12 14.29 10.75
CA SER A 135 -2.42 13.95 9.35
C SER A 135 -2.04 15.09 8.42
N ILE A 136 -1.78 14.77 7.15
CA ILE A 136 -1.54 15.78 6.10
C ILE A 136 -2.78 16.68 5.94
N ALA A 137 -3.99 16.14 6.05
CA ALA A 137 -5.22 16.92 5.94
C ALA A 137 -5.34 17.97 7.06
N ALA A 138 -5.00 17.61 8.30
CA ALA A 138 -4.99 18.56 9.42
C ALA A 138 -3.95 19.66 9.21
N ASP A 139 -2.73 19.30 8.80
CA ASP A 139 -1.67 20.27 8.56
C ASP A 139 -2.02 21.21 7.39
N LEU A 140 -2.64 20.71 6.32
CA LEU A 140 -3.11 21.55 5.21
C LEU A 140 -4.22 22.52 5.64
N ILE A 141 -5.14 22.10 6.53
CA ILE A 141 -6.13 23.04 7.09
C ILE A 141 -5.43 24.16 7.87
N CYS A 142 -4.40 23.85 8.66
CA CYS A 142 -3.63 24.87 9.38
C CYS A 142 -2.89 25.84 8.43
N LEU A 143 -2.33 25.32 7.33
CA LEU A 143 -1.55 26.09 6.36
C LEU A 143 -2.40 26.92 5.39
N CYS A 144 -3.64 26.50 5.13
CA CYS A 144 -4.44 27.06 4.04
C CYS A 144 -5.70 27.79 4.50
N ILE A 145 -6.05 27.69 5.78
CA ILE A 145 -7.27 28.25 6.33
C ILE A 145 -6.93 29.22 7.47
N ILE A 146 -7.31 30.47 7.31
CA ILE A 146 -7.09 31.53 8.29
C ILE A 146 -8.17 31.54 9.39
N GLN A 147 -7.83 32.08 10.57
CA GLN A 147 -8.79 32.32 11.65
C GLN A 147 -9.53 33.64 11.43
N GLY A 148 -10.87 33.63 11.55
CA GLY A 148 -11.73 34.82 11.65
C GLY A 148 -11.88 35.66 10.36
N ALA A 149 -10.82 35.81 9.58
CA ALA A 149 -10.79 36.47 8.27
C ALA A 149 -11.07 35.48 7.12
N ILE A 150 -11.01 35.93 5.87
CA ILE A 150 -11.08 35.08 4.67
C ILE A 150 -9.64 34.91 4.16
N ALA A 151 -9.22 33.68 3.84
CA ALA A 151 -7.88 33.46 3.28
C ALA A 151 -7.74 34.13 1.90
N GLU A 152 -6.55 34.66 1.59
CA GLU A 152 -6.27 35.47 0.40
C GLU A 152 -5.69 34.66 -0.76
N ASN A 153 -6.11 33.39 -0.87
CA ASN A 153 -5.61 32.42 -1.86
C ASN A 153 -4.17 31.95 -1.60
N ASP A 154 -3.74 31.98 -0.35
CA ASP A 154 -2.36 31.70 0.09
C ASP A 154 -1.87 30.31 -0.33
N CYS A 155 -2.75 29.31 -0.26
CA CYS A 155 -2.47 27.95 -0.72
C CYS A 155 -2.85 27.67 -2.17
N GLY A 156 -3.44 28.64 -2.87
CA GLY A 156 -3.90 28.48 -4.25
C GLY A 156 -5.12 29.32 -4.58
N ASN A 157 -5.22 29.71 -5.85
CA ASN A 157 -6.34 30.50 -6.35
C ASN A 157 -7.70 29.81 -6.08
N GLY A 158 -8.62 30.53 -5.44
CA GLY A 158 -9.94 30.05 -5.05
C GLY A 158 -10.02 29.36 -3.68
N LEU A 159 -8.90 29.20 -2.97
CA LEU A 159 -8.90 28.69 -1.59
C LEU A 159 -9.02 29.86 -0.60
N THR A 160 -10.25 30.22 -0.27
CA THR A 160 -10.58 31.37 0.59
C THR A 160 -11.30 30.96 1.87
N GLY A 161 -11.02 29.75 2.37
CA GLY A 161 -11.70 29.21 3.54
C GLY A 161 -11.31 29.93 4.83
N ARG A 162 -12.16 29.80 5.85
CA ARG A 162 -11.89 30.30 7.20
C ARG A 162 -12.39 29.36 8.27
N LEU A 163 -11.70 29.36 9.42
CA LEU A 163 -12.05 28.50 10.53
C LEU A 163 -11.64 29.15 11.84
N ASP A 164 -12.59 29.41 12.73
CA ASP A 164 -12.29 30.02 14.03
C ASP A 164 -11.37 29.13 14.88
N ALA A 165 -10.60 29.73 15.78
CA ALA A 165 -9.61 28.99 16.56
C ALA A 165 -10.23 28.14 17.69
N GLY A 166 -11.34 28.64 18.26
CA GLY A 166 -11.95 28.16 19.51
C GLY A 166 -13.15 27.22 19.33
N GLY A 167 -13.27 26.15 20.10
CA GLY A 167 -14.36 25.18 20.12
C GLY A 167 -14.28 24.11 19.02
N SER A 168 -15.23 23.18 19.01
CA SER A 168 -15.33 22.14 17.96
C SER A 168 -15.49 22.74 16.56
N LYS A 169 -14.81 22.13 15.59
CA LYS A 169 -14.83 22.45 14.16
C LYS A 169 -15.22 21.24 13.30
N GLU A 170 -15.78 20.21 13.93
CA GLU A 170 -16.19 18.97 13.27
C GLU A 170 -17.18 19.20 12.12
N GLU A 171 -18.06 20.19 12.22
CA GLU A 171 -19.07 20.48 11.19
C GLU A 171 -18.52 21.30 10.01
N ASP A 172 -17.57 22.20 10.28
CA ASP A 172 -17.03 23.13 9.27
C ASP A 172 -15.84 22.54 8.50
N ALA A 173 -14.97 21.77 9.18
CA ALA A 173 -13.74 21.24 8.62
C ALA A 173 -13.92 20.37 7.35
N PRO A 174 -14.99 19.55 7.20
CA PRO A 174 -15.20 18.74 5.99
C PRO A 174 -15.34 19.55 4.70
N ALA A 175 -16.04 20.69 4.74
CA ALA A 175 -16.21 21.55 3.57
C ALA A 175 -14.88 22.19 3.15
N LEU A 176 -14.10 22.63 4.13
CA LEU A 176 -12.76 23.19 3.92
C LEU A 176 -11.79 22.16 3.35
N TRP A 177 -11.80 20.94 3.91
CA TRP A 177 -11.03 19.84 3.37
C TRP A 177 -11.42 19.52 1.93
N THR A 178 -12.72 19.48 1.62
CA THR A 178 -13.21 19.21 0.26
C THR A 178 -12.66 20.24 -0.75
N ALA A 179 -12.61 21.51 -0.37
CA ALA A 179 -12.03 22.56 -1.21
C ALA A 179 -10.52 22.37 -1.42
N ILE A 180 -9.78 22.07 -0.34
CA ILE A 180 -8.34 21.78 -0.40
C ILE A 180 -8.07 20.54 -1.28
N GLU A 181 -8.80 19.46 -1.07
CA GLU A 181 -8.66 18.21 -1.83
C GLU A 181 -8.94 18.42 -3.32
N ALA A 182 -10.00 19.17 -3.65
CA ALA A 182 -10.31 19.54 -5.04
C ALA A 182 -9.17 20.34 -5.68
N HIS A 183 -8.57 21.26 -4.94
CA HIS A 183 -7.41 22.02 -5.41
C HIS A 183 -6.19 21.10 -5.61
N CYS A 184 -5.86 20.25 -4.63
CA CYS A 184 -4.78 19.27 -4.72
C CYS A 184 -4.95 18.29 -5.90
N ALA A 185 -6.19 17.95 -6.28
CA ALA A 185 -6.48 17.06 -7.40
C ALA A 185 -6.06 17.64 -8.76
N THR A 186 -5.85 18.96 -8.86
CA THR A 186 -5.34 19.62 -10.07
C THR A 186 -3.84 19.42 -10.29
N PHE A 187 -3.10 19.02 -9.25
CA PHE A 187 -1.66 18.83 -9.34
C PHE A 187 -1.32 17.53 -10.09
N PRO A 188 -0.20 17.50 -10.85
CA PRO A 188 0.24 16.29 -11.52
C PRO A 188 0.46 15.13 -10.55
N LYS A 189 -0.23 14.01 -10.79
CA LYS A 189 -0.07 12.79 -9.99
C LYS A 189 1.06 11.92 -10.56
N PRO A 190 1.90 11.30 -9.72
CA PRO A 190 2.86 10.33 -10.19
C PRO A 190 2.13 9.13 -10.81
N LYS A 191 2.66 8.59 -11.91
CA LYS A 191 2.10 7.39 -12.56
C LYS A 191 2.25 6.13 -11.70
N LEU A 192 3.30 6.09 -10.88
CA LEU A 192 3.64 4.99 -9.99
C LEU A 192 4.15 5.54 -8.67
N ILE A 193 3.66 4.98 -7.57
CA ILE A 193 4.16 5.27 -6.21
C ILE A 193 5.18 4.19 -5.84
N THR A 194 6.41 4.61 -5.58
CA THR A 194 7.50 3.73 -5.14
C THR A 194 7.98 4.10 -3.74
N SER A 195 8.72 3.19 -3.10
CA SER A 195 9.37 3.44 -1.81
C SER A 195 10.25 4.70 -1.85
N GLU A 196 11.04 4.86 -2.91
CA GLU A 196 11.94 6.00 -3.10
C GLU A 196 11.18 7.32 -3.29
N LEU A 197 10.06 7.28 -4.03
CA LEU A 197 9.22 8.46 -4.18
C LEU A 197 8.64 8.88 -2.84
N ILE A 198 8.17 7.92 -2.03
CA ILE A 198 7.66 8.21 -0.70
C ILE A 198 8.75 8.82 0.17
N HIS A 199 9.98 8.31 0.22
CA HIS A 199 11.08 8.91 1.00
C HIS A 199 11.47 10.32 0.54
N ARG A 200 11.44 10.59 -0.77
CA ARG A 200 11.82 11.90 -1.33
C ARG A 200 10.88 13.01 -0.89
N LYS A 201 9.59 12.72 -0.69
CA LYS A 201 8.56 13.74 -0.39
C LYS A 201 8.71 14.34 1.02
N PRO A 202 8.84 13.58 2.12
CA PRO A 202 9.19 14.10 3.43
C PRO A 202 10.49 14.90 3.44
N THR A 203 11.51 14.51 2.66
CA THR A 203 12.76 15.29 2.59
C THR A 203 12.52 16.69 2.03
N ALA A 204 11.73 16.81 0.96
CA ALA A 204 11.36 18.11 0.40
C ALA A 204 10.50 18.93 1.37
N PHE A 205 9.61 18.27 2.12
CA PHE A 205 8.81 18.88 3.18
C PHE A 205 9.69 19.40 4.33
N PHE A 206 10.60 18.59 4.87
CA PHE A 206 11.52 18.99 5.94
C PHE A 206 12.42 20.15 5.53
N ALA A 207 12.78 20.25 4.26
CA ALA A 207 13.54 21.39 3.74
C ALA A 207 12.77 22.72 3.74
N GLN A 208 11.44 22.71 3.86
CA GLN A 208 10.60 23.90 3.98
C GLN A 208 10.33 24.31 5.43
N ILE A 209 10.49 23.40 6.40
CA ILE A 209 10.31 23.75 7.81
C ILE A 209 11.36 24.80 8.20
N GLY A 210 10.90 25.87 8.85
CA GLY A 210 11.71 27.02 9.25
C GLY A 210 12.00 28.02 8.13
N ARG A 211 11.60 27.75 6.87
CA ARG A 211 11.75 28.72 5.79
C ARG A 211 10.63 29.77 5.84
N GLY A 212 10.99 31.04 5.68
CA GLY A 212 10.03 32.14 5.57
C GLY A 212 9.58 32.74 6.91
N ASN A 213 10.07 32.22 8.04
CA ASN A 213 9.78 32.81 9.35
C ASN A 213 10.58 34.11 9.52
N ALA A 214 9.90 35.20 9.88
CA ALA A 214 10.46 36.55 9.95
C ALA A 214 11.00 36.95 11.34
N GLU A 215 10.95 36.05 12.32
CA GLU A 215 11.43 36.35 13.67
C GLU A 215 12.96 36.15 13.81
N ASN A 216 13.52 36.83 14.80
CA ASN A 216 14.95 36.91 15.06
C ASN A 216 15.43 35.86 16.08
N THR A 217 14.60 34.88 16.48
CA THR A 217 14.87 33.97 17.60
C THR A 217 14.76 32.49 17.22
N ALA A 218 15.86 31.93 16.74
CA ALA A 218 16.03 30.57 16.24
C ALA A 218 15.63 29.37 17.16
N THR A 219 15.04 29.59 18.35
CA THR A 219 14.76 28.54 19.33
C THR A 219 13.59 27.64 18.90
N ASN A 220 12.50 28.22 18.40
CA ASN A 220 11.24 27.50 18.10
C ASN A 220 10.88 27.53 16.61
N GLU A 221 11.17 28.64 15.92
CA GLU A 221 10.75 28.89 14.54
C GLU A 221 11.34 27.91 13.53
N LYS A 222 12.51 27.32 13.81
CA LYS A 222 13.12 26.30 12.95
C LYS A 222 12.30 25.01 12.83
N PHE A 223 11.25 24.87 13.64
CA PHE A 223 10.32 23.74 13.62
C PHE A 223 8.93 24.12 13.07
N THR A 224 8.75 25.34 12.59
CA THR A 224 7.47 25.84 12.09
C THR A 224 7.46 25.87 10.56
N LEU A 225 6.40 25.34 9.96
CA LEU A 225 6.15 25.41 8.52
C LEU A 225 5.00 26.39 8.24
N GLY A 226 5.13 27.23 7.22
CA GLY A 226 4.06 28.13 6.76
C GLY A 226 4.37 29.59 7.03
N GLU A 227 3.39 30.45 6.80
CA GLU A 227 3.53 31.89 7.02
C GLU A 227 3.24 32.23 8.47
N THR A 228 4.18 32.94 9.11
CA THR A 228 3.98 33.42 10.46
C THR A 228 5.00 34.49 10.85
N SER A 229 4.56 35.39 11.73
CA SER A 229 5.39 36.38 12.41
C SER A 229 5.85 35.93 13.80
N THR A 230 5.46 34.73 14.27
CA THR A 230 5.94 34.09 15.51
C THR A 230 5.95 32.56 15.37
N SER A 231 6.48 31.79 16.33
CA SER A 231 6.31 30.31 16.27
C SER A 231 4.92 29.82 16.74
N ALA A 232 3.98 30.71 17.09
CA ALA A 232 2.64 30.37 17.57
C ALA A 232 1.63 30.32 16.41
N CYS A 233 1.23 29.12 16.00
CA CYS A 233 0.35 28.90 14.84
C CYS A 233 -1.14 28.96 15.22
N ASP A 234 -1.57 30.11 15.73
CA ASP A 234 -2.94 30.35 16.17
C ASP A 234 -3.91 30.63 15.01
N GLY A 235 -3.40 30.99 13.82
CA GLY A 235 -4.17 31.37 12.64
C GLY A 235 -4.63 32.81 12.60
N ALA A 236 -4.41 33.59 13.66
CA ALA A 236 -4.66 35.03 13.68
C ALA A 236 -3.53 35.77 12.97
N ASP A 237 -3.77 37.01 12.54
CA ASP A 237 -2.76 37.88 11.93
C ASP A 237 -1.92 37.19 10.84
N TRP A 238 -2.58 36.41 9.98
CA TRP A 238 -1.95 35.66 8.88
C TRP A 238 -0.97 34.55 9.29
N LYS A 239 -1.03 34.08 10.54
CA LYS A 239 -0.21 32.95 11.02
C LYS A 239 -0.75 31.59 10.57
N MET A 240 -0.79 31.37 9.27
CA MET A 240 -1.17 30.10 8.63
C MET A 240 0.02 29.15 8.59
N CYS A 241 0.28 28.54 9.74
CA CYS A 241 1.45 27.70 9.95
C CYS A 241 1.14 26.44 10.77
N VAL A 242 2.15 25.57 10.88
CA VAL A 242 2.14 24.39 11.73
C VAL A 242 3.43 24.35 12.56
N ASN A 243 3.33 24.30 13.88
CA ASN A 243 4.49 24.27 14.79
C ASN A 243 4.80 22.83 15.26
N TYR A 244 5.82 22.22 14.66
CA TYR A 244 6.25 20.85 14.96
C TYR A 244 7.27 20.73 16.11
N LEU A 245 7.43 21.74 16.98
CA LEU A 245 8.44 21.73 18.04
C LEU A 245 8.36 20.49 18.94
N LEU A 246 7.15 20.04 19.31
CA LEU A 246 6.98 18.84 20.14
C LEU A 246 7.19 17.53 19.38
N GLN A 247 7.20 17.56 18.05
CA GLN A 247 7.42 16.39 17.19
C GLN A 247 8.88 16.28 16.75
N LEU A 248 9.57 17.40 16.53
CA LEU A 248 10.93 17.46 15.95
C LEU A 248 12.01 17.98 16.90
N GLY A 249 11.64 18.46 18.09
CA GLY A 249 12.58 18.83 19.12
C GLY A 249 13.48 17.65 19.56
N LYS A 250 14.42 17.93 20.48
CA LYS A 250 15.34 16.90 20.98
C LYS A 250 14.58 15.71 21.60
N ASN A 251 14.91 14.49 21.17
CA ASN A 251 14.34 13.22 21.65
C ASN A 251 12.80 13.12 21.51
N LYS A 252 12.24 13.73 20.46
CA LYS A 252 10.79 13.73 20.19
C LYS A 252 10.38 12.61 19.23
N PRO A 253 9.09 12.20 19.22
CA PRO A 253 8.63 10.99 18.52
C PRO A 253 8.60 11.10 16.99
N GLY A 254 8.89 12.27 16.42
CA GLY A 254 8.70 12.54 14.99
C GLY A 254 7.26 12.96 14.66
N ILE A 255 7.02 13.26 13.39
CA ILE A 255 5.70 13.68 12.89
C ILE A 255 4.88 12.42 12.55
N PRO A 256 3.69 12.21 13.16
CA PRO A 256 2.91 10.99 12.99
C PRO A 256 2.62 10.62 11.53
N TRP A 257 2.17 11.56 10.68
CA TRP A 257 1.89 11.24 9.28
C TRP A 257 3.15 10.91 8.47
N VAL A 258 4.31 11.49 8.82
CA VAL A 258 5.59 11.15 8.20
C VAL A 258 5.97 9.71 8.56
N THR A 259 5.83 9.32 9.84
CA THR A 259 6.05 7.94 10.29
C THR A 259 5.15 6.95 9.54
N ALA A 260 3.89 7.31 9.28
CA ALA A 260 2.99 6.49 8.48
C ALA A 260 3.46 6.36 7.01
N LEU A 261 3.94 7.43 6.38
CA LEU A 261 4.54 7.35 5.04
C LEU A 261 5.79 6.47 5.01
N GLU A 262 6.68 6.58 5.99
CA GLU A 262 7.88 5.74 6.09
C GLU A 262 7.52 4.24 6.27
N ALA A 263 6.45 3.94 7.01
CA ALA A 263 5.91 2.59 7.09
C ALA A 263 5.35 2.12 5.73
N ALA A 264 4.64 2.97 4.99
CA ALA A 264 4.16 2.66 3.64
C ALA A 264 5.33 2.34 2.69
N ALA A 265 6.40 3.15 2.74
CA ALA A 265 7.60 2.94 1.94
C ALA A 265 8.27 1.58 2.25
N THR A 266 8.24 1.14 3.51
CA THR A 266 8.76 -0.17 3.93
C THR A 266 7.97 -1.31 3.31
N TYR A 267 6.64 -1.22 3.26
CA TYR A 267 5.81 -2.24 2.61
C TYR A 267 6.04 -2.30 1.09
N LEU A 268 6.26 -1.16 0.44
CA LEU A 268 6.55 -1.10 -1.00
C LEU A 268 7.98 -1.51 -1.38
N LYS A 269 8.85 -1.75 -0.40
CA LYS A 269 10.22 -2.19 -0.67
C LYS A 269 10.20 -3.59 -1.26
N MET A 270 10.55 -3.70 -2.53
CA MET A 270 10.65 -5.00 -3.21
C MET A 270 11.72 -5.87 -2.52
N PRO A 271 11.44 -7.15 -2.25
CA PRO A 271 12.48 -8.08 -1.83
C PRO A 271 13.46 -8.29 -2.99
N ARG A 272 14.73 -7.90 -2.83
CA ARG A 272 15.80 -8.35 -3.73
C ARG A 272 16.00 -9.86 -3.50
N LYS A 273 15.29 -10.71 -4.24
CA LYS A 273 15.67 -12.11 -4.36
C LYS A 273 16.83 -12.18 -5.36
N TRP A 274 18.04 -12.32 -4.85
CA TRP A 274 19.18 -12.79 -5.65
C TRP A 274 18.92 -14.27 -5.96
N HIS A 275 18.86 -14.63 -7.25
CA HIS A 275 18.86 -16.00 -7.74
C HIS A 275 20.24 -16.35 -8.29
#